data_AF-A0A5K3F2Z5-F1
#
_entry.id   AF-A0A5K3F2Z5-F1
#
_cell.length_a   1.000
_cell.length_b   1.000
_cell.length_c   1.000
_cell.angle_alpha   90.00
_cell.angle_beta   90.00
_cell.angle_gamma   90.00
#
_symmetry.space_group_name_H-M   'P 1'
#
loop_
_entity.id
_entity.type
_entity.pdbx_description
1 polymer ?
#
loop_
_entity_poly.entity_id
_entity_poly.type
_entity_poly.pdbx_seq_one_letter_code
_entity_poly.pdbx_strand_id
1 'polypeptide(L)'
;MQLLSRRPLFYPWQHLYSSLKVQSFVARIHTSFLYRYSLVPIVLDKTGLGERAYDIYSRLLKDRIVCVMGPVTDEMSSLVLAQLLFLQSEDKRAPIHLYINSPGGVVTSGLAIYDTMQYIRPPIHTWCVGQACSMASLLLSAGSPGHRYALPHARIMVHQPSGAAQGMGFSFC
;
A
#
# COMPACT_ATOMS: atom_id res chain seq x y z
N MET A 1 35.19 57.46 -18.32
CA MET A 1 35.62 58.01 -19.63
C MET A 1 36.51 56.95 -20.28
N GLN A 2 36.10 56.43 -21.46
CA GLN A 2 36.75 55.43 -22.33
C GLN A 2 36.89 53.99 -21.74
N LEU A 3 36.04 52.98 -22.03
CA LEU A 3 35.71 52.28 -23.30
C LEU A 3 36.91 51.82 -24.12
N LEU A 4 37.10 50.48 -24.19
CA LEU A 4 37.66 49.62 -25.26
C LEU A 4 37.77 48.19 -24.66
N SER A 5 37.46 47.05 -25.27
CA SER A 5 36.76 46.68 -26.50
C SER A 5 36.45 45.16 -26.44
N ARG A 6 35.34 44.77 -27.05
CA ARG A 6 34.83 43.42 -27.26
C ARG A 6 35.82 42.50 -28.03
N ARG A 7 35.82 41.18 -27.77
CA ARG A 7 35.16 40.15 -28.63
C ARG A 7 35.46 38.70 -28.19
N PRO A 8 34.57 37.74 -28.55
CA PRO A 8 34.53 36.37 -28.05
C PRO A 8 35.28 35.39 -28.98
N LEU A 9 35.73 34.25 -28.46
CA LEU A 9 36.23 33.17 -29.30
C LEU A 9 35.15 32.12 -29.56
N PHE A 10 34.86 32.02 -30.86
CA PHE A 10 33.93 31.17 -31.58
C PHE A 10 34.33 29.68 -31.53
N TYR A 11 33.32 28.81 -31.50
CA TYR A 11 33.42 27.40 -31.92
C TYR A 11 33.63 27.28 -33.43
N PRO A 12 34.31 26.21 -33.89
CA PRO A 12 33.89 25.58 -35.15
C PRO A 12 33.86 24.03 -35.15
N TRP A 13 32.78 23.47 -35.72
CA TRP A 13 32.65 22.22 -36.52
C TRP A 13 33.06 20.87 -35.90
N GLN A 14 32.13 19.99 -35.48
CA GLN A 14 31.36 19.05 -36.33
C GLN A 14 32.13 18.47 -37.53
N HIS A 15 32.68 17.26 -37.36
CA HIS A 15 32.44 16.04 -38.17
C HIS A 15 33.62 15.06 -38.08
N LEU A 16 33.44 13.98 -37.34
CA LEU A 16 33.97 12.66 -37.71
C LEU A 16 33.20 11.59 -36.92
N TYR A 17 32.05 11.21 -37.47
CA TYR A 17 31.39 9.95 -37.16
C TYR A 17 32.14 8.83 -37.87
N SER A 18 32.70 7.87 -37.13
CA SER A 18 32.65 6.47 -37.53
C SER A 18 32.99 5.51 -36.38
N SER A 19 31.94 4.79 -35.98
CA SER A 19 31.98 3.35 -35.74
C SER A 19 32.73 2.84 -34.51
N LEU A 20 32.07 2.91 -33.35
CA LEU A 20 32.06 1.80 -32.40
C LEU A 20 30.65 1.63 -31.83
N LYS A 21 30.03 0.50 -32.18
CA LYS A 21 28.77 0.02 -31.61
C LYS A 21 28.92 -0.15 -30.10
N VAL A 22 28.47 0.81 -29.31
CA VAL A 22 28.01 0.57 -27.93
C VAL A 22 26.57 1.04 -27.85
N GLN A 23 25.73 0.36 -28.63
CA GLN A 23 24.28 0.45 -28.50
C GLN A 23 23.85 -0.41 -27.32
N SER A 24 23.00 0.20 -26.49
CA SER A 24 22.06 -0.42 -25.55
C SER A 24 22.63 -1.28 -24.42
N PHE A 25 23.06 -0.62 -23.34
CA PHE A 25 22.94 -1.18 -21.99
C PHE A 25 22.49 -0.14 -20.96
N VAL A 26 21.60 0.78 -21.38
CA VAL A 26 20.64 1.33 -20.41
C VAL A 26 19.53 0.31 -20.39
N ALA A 27 19.59 -0.60 -19.41
CA ALA A 27 18.45 -1.40 -19.04
C ALA A 27 17.32 -0.42 -18.69
N ARG A 28 16.50 -0.12 -19.70
CA ARG A 28 15.14 0.34 -19.57
C ARG A 28 14.43 -0.77 -18.79
N ILE A 29 14.62 -0.77 -17.48
CA ILE A 29 13.65 -1.34 -16.56
C ILE A 29 12.44 -0.43 -16.75
N HIS A 30 11.67 -0.72 -17.79
CA HIS A 30 10.26 -0.47 -17.72
C HIS A 30 9.86 -1.13 -16.41
N THR A 31 9.56 -0.28 -15.43
CA THR A 31 8.89 -0.62 -14.18
C THR A 31 7.56 -1.21 -14.58
N SER A 32 7.60 -2.46 -15.04
CA SER A 32 6.45 -3.29 -15.13
C SER A 32 6.09 -3.50 -13.67
N PHE A 33 5.14 -2.69 -13.23
CA PHE A 33 4.33 -2.85 -12.03
C PHE A 33 3.53 -4.16 -12.19
N LEU A 34 4.25 -5.26 -12.45
CA LEU A 34 3.72 -6.59 -12.40
C LEU A 34 3.51 -6.81 -10.92
N TYR A 35 2.25 -6.64 -10.52
CA TYR A 35 1.67 -7.28 -9.37
C TYR A 35 2.20 -8.72 -9.37
N ARG A 36 3.27 -8.97 -8.63
CA ARG A 36 3.81 -10.32 -8.47
C ARG A 36 2.68 -11.07 -7.77
N TYR A 37 1.96 -11.90 -8.52
CA TYR A 37 1.47 -13.14 -7.96
C TYR A 37 2.72 -13.95 -7.56
N SER A 38 3.38 -13.53 -6.48
CA SER A 38 4.28 -14.38 -5.74
C SER A 38 3.45 -15.60 -5.39
N LEU A 39 3.88 -16.77 -5.84
CA LEU A 39 3.25 -18.05 -5.52
C LEU A 39 3.00 -18.06 -4.01
N VAL A 40 1.74 -18.00 -3.62
CA VAL A 40 1.36 -18.03 -2.21
C VAL A 40 1.61 -19.45 -1.73
N PRO A 41 2.49 -19.66 -0.72
CA PRO A 41 2.79 -20.99 -0.25
C PRO A 41 1.53 -21.69 0.28
N ILE A 42 1.43 -22.99 -0.01
CA ILE A 42 0.38 -23.86 0.50
C ILE A 42 0.89 -24.56 1.77
N VAL A 43 0.06 -24.54 2.80
CA VAL A 43 0.29 -25.19 4.10
C VAL A 43 -0.67 -26.37 4.21
N LEU A 44 -0.14 -27.52 4.61
CA LEU A 44 -0.92 -28.71 4.91
C LEU A 44 -1.25 -28.72 6.42
N ASP A 45 -2.53 -28.61 6.75
CA ASP A 45 -3.04 -28.71 8.12
C ASP A 45 -3.45 -30.17 8.39
N LYS A 46 -2.73 -30.83 9.30
CA LYS A 46 -2.98 -32.22 9.72
C LYS A 46 -3.81 -32.25 11.00
N THR A 47 -5.02 -31.70 10.96
CA THR A 47 -5.99 -31.91 12.06
C THR A 47 -6.53 -33.33 12.02
N GLY A 48 -6.75 -33.97 13.17
CA GLY A 48 -6.97 -35.44 13.34
C GLY A 48 -8.13 -36.11 12.57
N LEU A 49 -8.81 -35.41 11.67
CA LEU A 49 -9.86 -35.92 10.77
C LEU A 49 -9.46 -35.89 9.28
N GLY A 50 -8.24 -35.47 8.94
CA GLY A 50 -7.71 -35.49 7.57
C GLY A 50 -6.70 -34.38 7.28
N GLU A 51 -6.02 -34.47 6.13
CA GLU A 51 -5.12 -33.41 5.63
C GLU A 51 -5.93 -32.39 4.82
N ARG A 52 -5.84 -31.10 5.16
CA ARG A 52 -6.42 -30.00 4.37
C ARG A 52 -5.33 -29.05 3.92
N ALA A 53 -5.35 -28.69 2.65
CA ALA A 53 -4.43 -27.71 2.07
C ALA A 53 -5.05 -26.31 2.14
N TYR A 54 -4.32 -25.35 2.70
CA TYR A 54 -4.69 -23.94 2.76
C TYR A 54 -3.57 -23.09 2.16
N ASP A 55 -3.88 -21.98 1.51
CA ASP A 55 -2.87 -20.95 1.33
C ASP A 55 -2.54 -20.30 2.70
N ILE A 56 -1.36 -19.68 2.80
CA ILE A 56 -0.90 -19.10 4.06
C ILE A 56 -1.88 -18.05 4.63
N TYR A 57 -2.53 -17.24 3.79
CA TYR A 57 -3.47 -16.22 4.26
C TYR A 57 -4.79 -16.83 4.72
N SER A 58 -5.30 -17.86 4.03
CA SER A 58 -6.46 -18.63 4.50
C SER A 58 -6.17 -19.33 5.83
N ARG A 59 -4.96 -19.86 6.04
CA ARG A 59 -4.56 -20.43 7.32
C ARG A 59 -4.54 -19.37 8.42
N LEU A 60 -4.04 -18.17 8.14
CA LEU A 60 -4.05 -17.03 9.08
C LEU A 60 -5.48 -16.54 9.39
N LEU A 61 -6.35 -16.50 8.38
CA LEU A 61 -7.74 -16.09 8.57
C LEU A 61 -8.51 -17.02 9.52
N LYS A 62 -8.19 -18.32 9.51
CA LYS A 62 -8.72 -19.29 10.50
C LYS A 62 -8.32 -18.93 11.94
N ASP A 63 -7.16 -18.31 12.14
CA ASP A 63 -6.70 -17.77 13.42
C ASP A 63 -7.14 -16.29 13.63
N ARG A 64 -8.10 -15.81 12.84
CA ARG A 64 -8.67 -14.45 12.88
C ARG A 64 -7.66 -13.34 12.61
N ILE A 65 -6.65 -13.63 11.80
CA ILE A 65 -5.62 -12.67 11.39
C ILE A 65 -5.95 -12.15 9.98
N VAL A 66 -6.09 -10.82 9.84
CA VAL A 66 -6.33 -10.11 8.59
C VAL A 66 -5.14 -9.22 8.28
N CYS A 67 -4.64 -9.25 7.04
CA CYS A 67 -3.42 -8.55 6.64
C CYS A 67 -3.72 -7.41 5.65
N VAL A 68 -3.43 -6.17 6.06
CA VAL A 68 -3.48 -4.95 5.23
C VAL A 68 -2.06 -4.60 4.80
N MET A 69 -1.65 -5.18 3.66
CA MET A 69 -0.26 -5.14 3.19
C MET A 69 -0.17 -4.41 1.84
N GLY A 70 0.59 -3.31 1.78
CA GLY A 70 0.73 -2.49 0.58
C GLY A 70 -0.29 -1.35 0.49
N PRO A 71 -0.42 -0.70 -0.69
CA PRO A 71 -1.30 0.45 -0.87
C PRO A 71 -2.78 0.11 -0.65
N VAL A 72 -3.52 1.01 0.01
CA VAL A 72 -4.97 0.86 0.17
C VAL A 72 -5.67 1.20 -1.16
N THR A 73 -6.25 0.19 -1.80
CA THR A 73 -7.03 0.30 -3.04
C THR A 73 -8.45 -0.22 -2.82
N ASP A 74 -9.33 -0.02 -3.82
CA ASP A 74 -10.70 -0.53 -3.78
C ASP A 74 -10.74 -2.07 -3.72
N GLU A 75 -9.84 -2.75 -4.44
CA GLU A 75 -9.74 -4.21 -4.42
C GLU A 75 -9.30 -4.74 -3.06
N MET A 76 -8.28 -4.11 -2.46
CA MET A 76 -7.83 -4.47 -1.11
C MET A 76 -8.95 -4.24 -0.08
N SER A 77 -9.62 -3.09 -0.17
CA SER A 77 -10.72 -2.75 0.74
C SER A 77 -11.85 -3.77 0.67
N SER A 78 -12.28 -4.15 -0.54
CA SER A 78 -13.29 -5.17 -0.76
C SER A 78 -12.94 -6.52 -0.11
N LEU A 79 -11.68 -6.97 -0.25
CA LEU A 79 -11.21 -8.21 0.38
C LEU A 79 -11.19 -8.12 1.91
N VAL A 80 -10.70 -7.01 2.47
CA VAL A 80 -10.67 -6.79 3.93
C VAL A 80 -12.08 -6.75 4.50
N LEU A 81 -13.01 -6.05 3.84
CA LEU A 81 -14.43 -6.01 4.23
C LEU A 81 -15.04 -7.42 4.28
N ALA A 82 -14.86 -8.20 3.21
CA ALA A 82 -15.36 -9.56 3.14
C ALA A 82 -14.81 -10.42 4.28
N GLN A 83 -13.51 -10.32 4.58
CA GLN A 83 -12.86 -11.06 5.67
C GLN A 83 -13.41 -10.63 7.05
N LEU A 84 -13.59 -9.34 7.30
CA LEU A 84 -14.13 -8.84 8.56
C LEU A 84 -15.57 -9.30 8.80
N LEU A 85 -16.42 -9.24 7.77
CA LEU A 85 -17.80 -9.70 7.84
C LEU A 85 -17.88 -11.22 8.05
N PHE A 86 -17.02 -11.98 7.36
CA PHE A 86 -16.90 -13.42 7.56
C PHE A 86 -16.48 -13.78 8.99
N LEU A 87 -15.44 -13.13 9.53
CA LEU A 87 -14.99 -13.39 10.90
C LEU A 87 -16.03 -13.04 11.95
N GLN A 88 -16.85 -12.01 11.70
CA GLN A 88 -18.00 -11.67 12.52
C GLN A 88 -19.09 -12.76 12.49
N SER A 89 -19.36 -13.38 11.33
CA SER A 89 -20.36 -14.45 11.26
C SER A 89 -19.92 -15.71 12.00
N GLU A 90 -18.61 -16.01 12.01
CA GLU A 90 -18.05 -17.15 12.74
C GLU A 90 -18.09 -16.95 14.26
N ASP A 91 -17.58 -15.80 14.74
CA ASP A 91 -17.62 -15.47 16.16
C ASP A 91 -17.67 -13.95 16.35
N LYS A 92 -18.73 -13.50 17.04
CA LYS A 92 -19.03 -12.08 17.30
C LYS A 92 -18.27 -11.50 18.50
N ARG A 93 -17.60 -12.34 19.30
CA ARG A 93 -16.93 -11.97 20.56
C ARG A 93 -15.42 -12.10 20.47
N ALA A 94 -14.91 -13.11 19.77
CA ALA A 94 -13.48 -13.32 19.64
C ALA A 94 -12.80 -12.14 18.90
N PRO A 95 -11.63 -11.67 19.36
CA PRO A 95 -10.94 -10.55 18.73
C PRO A 95 -10.50 -10.88 17.30
N ILE A 96 -10.40 -9.84 16.48
CA ILE A 96 -9.82 -9.91 15.13
C ILE A 96 -8.49 -9.17 15.15
N HIS A 97 -7.44 -9.78 14.62
CA HIS A 97 -6.10 -9.20 14.59
C HIS A 97 -5.82 -8.60 13.21
N LEU A 98 -5.80 -7.28 13.13
CA LEU A 98 -5.53 -6.53 11.89
C LEU A 98 -4.06 -6.10 11.85
N TYR A 99 -3.27 -6.78 11.02
CA TYR A 99 -1.87 -6.45 10.79
C TYR A 99 -1.75 -5.45 9.65
N ILE A 100 -1.06 -4.32 9.88
CA ILE A 100 -0.99 -3.18 8.98
C ILE A 100 0.48 -2.92 8.61
N ASN A 101 0.77 -3.02 7.32
CA ASN A 101 2.01 -2.60 6.69
C ASN A 101 1.69 -1.87 5.38
N SER A 102 1.35 -0.59 5.48
CA SER A 102 0.80 0.15 4.35
C SER A 102 1.28 1.61 4.31
N PRO A 103 1.65 2.12 3.12
CA PRO A 103 1.95 3.53 2.92
C PRO A 103 0.67 4.41 2.87
N GLY A 104 -0.52 3.83 3.07
CA GLY A 104 -1.80 4.49 2.85
C GLY A 104 -2.32 4.26 1.43
N GLY A 105 -3.24 5.10 0.98
CA GLY A 105 -3.85 4.96 -0.34
C GLY A 105 -5.13 5.77 -0.49
N VAL A 106 -6.09 5.19 -1.21
CA VAL A 106 -7.37 5.84 -1.52
C VAL A 106 -8.18 6.04 -0.25
N VAL A 107 -8.58 7.30 0.00
CA VAL A 107 -9.28 7.69 1.24
C VAL A 107 -10.63 7.01 1.36
N THR A 108 -11.41 6.94 0.28
CA THR A 108 -12.75 6.32 0.29
C THR A 108 -12.68 4.82 0.60
N SER A 109 -11.73 4.10 -0.01
CA SER A 109 -11.53 2.67 0.26
C SER A 109 -11.06 2.43 1.70
N GLY A 110 -10.23 3.32 2.24
CA GLY A 110 -9.83 3.28 3.64
C GLY A 110 -10.96 3.58 4.61
N LEU A 111 -11.83 4.55 4.30
CA LEU A 111 -13.01 4.85 5.11
C LEU A 111 -14.01 3.69 5.12
N ALA A 112 -14.16 2.96 4.01
CA ALA A 112 -14.98 1.76 4.00
C ALA A 112 -14.48 0.69 4.99
N ILE A 113 -13.14 0.49 5.08
CA ILE A 113 -12.54 -0.39 6.08
C ILE A 113 -12.80 0.16 7.49
N TYR A 114 -12.56 1.46 7.70
CA TYR A 114 -12.77 2.11 8.99
C TYR A 114 -14.21 1.95 9.49
N ASP A 115 -15.22 2.23 8.66
CA ASP A 115 -16.62 2.12 9.05
C ASP A 115 -16.98 0.67 9.35
N THR A 116 -16.46 -0.28 8.57
CA THR A 116 -16.64 -1.71 8.84
C THR A 116 -16.02 -2.12 10.17
N MET A 117 -14.85 -1.57 10.51
CA MET A 117 -14.20 -1.82 11.79
C MET A 117 -15.06 -1.37 12.97
N GLN A 118 -15.77 -0.24 12.84
CA GLN A 118 -16.68 0.25 13.88
C GLN A 118 -18.04 -0.46 13.88
N TYR A 119 -18.48 -0.94 12.72
CA TYR A 119 -19.78 -1.59 12.55
C TYR A 119 -19.82 -3.01 13.14
N ILE A 120 -18.75 -3.78 12.97
CA ILE A 120 -18.74 -5.17 13.42
C ILE A 120 -18.65 -5.29 14.95
N ARG A 121 -19.23 -6.35 15.50
CA ARG A 121 -19.24 -6.62 16.94
C ARG A 121 -17.89 -7.06 17.54
N PRO A 122 -17.08 -7.90 16.87
CA PRO A 122 -15.79 -8.31 17.41
C PRO A 122 -14.85 -7.13 17.68
N PRO A 123 -14.11 -7.12 18.80
CA PRO A 123 -13.05 -6.13 18.99
C PRO A 123 -11.93 -6.33 17.98
N ILE A 124 -11.38 -5.24 17.46
CA ILE A 124 -10.32 -5.27 16.44
C ILE A 124 -9.02 -4.79 17.05
N HIS A 125 -8.05 -5.70 17.11
CA HIS A 125 -6.71 -5.43 17.61
C HIS A 125 -5.82 -5.06 16.42
N THR A 126 -5.26 -3.86 16.42
CA THR A 126 -4.45 -3.37 15.30
C THR A 126 -2.96 -3.48 15.62
N TRP A 127 -2.18 -3.91 14.64
CA TRP A 127 -0.75 -4.14 14.75
C TRP A 127 0.00 -3.44 13.62
N CYS A 128 0.78 -2.41 13.94
CA CYS A 128 1.67 -1.78 12.96
C CYS A 128 2.95 -2.61 12.82
N VAL A 129 3.16 -3.14 11.62
CA VAL A 129 4.35 -3.92 11.24
C VAL A 129 5.02 -3.23 10.07
N GLY A 130 6.19 -2.63 10.30
CA GLY A 130 6.90 -1.87 9.28
C GLY A 130 6.42 -0.43 9.19
N GLN A 131 5.31 -0.16 8.51
CA GLN A 131 4.77 1.20 8.39
C GLN A 131 3.24 1.28 8.42
N ALA A 132 2.73 2.37 8.99
CA ALA A 132 1.35 2.80 8.87
C ALA A 132 1.32 4.31 8.55
N CYS A 133 1.19 4.64 7.27
CA CYS A 133 1.22 6.02 6.78
C CYS A 133 -0.16 6.46 6.29
N SER A 134 -0.48 7.74 6.44
CA SER A 134 -1.71 8.34 5.88
C SER A 134 -2.97 7.58 6.32
N MET A 135 -3.79 7.12 5.38
CA MET A 135 -4.99 6.31 5.63
C MET A 135 -4.71 5.06 6.50
N ALA A 136 -3.53 4.44 6.40
CA ALA A 136 -3.18 3.30 7.23
C ALA A 136 -2.91 3.68 8.70
N SER A 137 -2.41 4.89 8.96
CA SER A 137 -2.27 5.42 10.33
C SER A 137 -3.63 5.63 11.00
N LEU A 138 -4.64 6.05 10.21
CA LEU A 138 -6.02 6.17 10.66
C LEU A 138 -6.59 4.80 11.00
N LEU A 139 -6.46 3.81 10.11
CA LEU A 139 -6.89 2.43 10.40
C LEU A 139 -6.20 1.84 11.64
N LEU A 140 -4.91 2.10 11.83
CA LEU A 140 -4.18 1.69 13.04
C LEU A 140 -4.82 2.30 14.30
N SER A 141 -5.16 3.59 14.26
CA SER A 141 -5.77 4.30 15.39
C SER A 141 -7.22 3.88 15.68
N ALA A 142 -7.89 3.30 14.69
CA ALA A 142 -9.29 2.86 14.72
C ALA A 142 -9.53 1.52 15.45
N GLY A 143 -8.44 0.82 15.81
CA GLY A 143 -8.54 -0.39 16.62
C GLY A 143 -9.18 -0.12 17.98
N SER A 144 -9.69 -1.19 18.61
CA SER A 144 -10.38 -1.11 19.89
C SER A 144 -9.49 -0.44 20.97
N PRO A 145 -10.07 0.36 21.88
CA PRO A 145 -9.32 1.01 22.95
C PRO A 145 -8.48 0.01 23.75
N GLY A 146 -7.21 0.35 24.01
CA GLY A 146 -6.26 -0.55 24.70
C GLY A 146 -5.62 -1.63 23.82
N HIS A 147 -6.05 -1.78 22.56
CA HIS A 147 -5.62 -2.86 21.66
C HIS A 147 -5.01 -2.36 20.34
N ARG A 148 -4.24 -1.27 20.42
CA ARG A 148 -3.56 -0.64 19.28
C ARG A 148 -2.06 -0.72 19.51
N TYR A 149 -1.38 -1.53 18.72
CA TYR A 149 0.00 -1.92 18.96
C TYR A 149 0.89 -1.52 17.77
N ALA A 150 2.16 -1.23 18.07
CA ALA A 150 3.20 -1.01 17.08
C ALA A 150 4.44 -1.77 17.48
N LEU A 151 5.10 -2.42 16.51
CA LEU A 151 6.38 -3.05 16.75
C LEU A 151 7.47 -2.00 17.01
N PRO A 152 8.59 -2.35 17.70
CA PRO A 152 9.60 -1.38 18.15
C PRO A 152 10.24 -0.51 17.05
N HIS A 153 10.25 -0.99 15.81
CA HIS A 153 10.83 -0.29 14.66
C HIS A 153 9.79 0.15 13.63
N ALA A 154 8.50 0.02 13.95
CA ALA A 154 7.43 0.45 13.08
C ALA A 154 7.38 1.97 12.98
N ARG A 155 7.01 2.49 11.80
CA ARG A 155 6.89 3.92 11.54
C ARG A 155 5.44 4.30 11.32
N ILE A 156 4.98 5.31 12.06
CA ILE A 156 3.65 5.87 11.91
C ILE A 156 3.82 7.29 11.37
N MET A 157 3.17 7.58 10.23
CA MET A 157 3.24 8.90 9.60
C MET A 157 1.83 9.39 9.32
N VAL A 158 1.49 10.56 9.87
CA VAL A 158 0.22 11.22 9.65
C VAL A 158 0.47 12.43 8.77
N HIS A 159 -0.38 12.63 7.77
CA HIS A 159 -0.40 13.86 6.97
C HIS A 159 -1.83 14.13 6.49
N GLN A 160 -2.08 15.38 6.11
CA GLN A 160 -3.34 15.82 5.52
C GLN A 160 -3.66 15.10 4.20
N PRO A 161 -4.93 14.79 3.88
CA PRO A 161 -5.30 14.18 2.61
C PRO A 161 -4.86 15.02 1.42
N SER A 162 -4.35 14.36 0.38
CA SER A 162 -4.02 14.99 -0.90
C SER A 162 -5.06 14.61 -1.94
N GLY A 163 -5.58 15.60 -2.67
CA GLY A 163 -6.47 15.38 -3.81
C GLY A 163 -6.13 16.35 -4.93
N ALA A 164 -6.35 15.94 -6.17
CA ALA A 164 -6.29 16.78 -7.35
C ALA A 164 -7.65 16.71 -8.06
N ALA A 165 -8.22 17.87 -8.38
CA ALA A 165 -9.43 17.96 -9.20
C ALA A 165 -9.06 18.60 -10.54
N GLN A 166 -9.43 17.96 -11.64
CA GLN A 166 -9.44 18.59 -12.96
C GLN A 166 -10.90 18.77 -13.38
N GLY A 167 -11.25 20.01 -13.76
CA GLY A 167 -12.59 20.38 -14.20
C GLY A 167 -12.53 21.53 -15.21
N MET A 168 -13.61 21.69 -15.97
CA MET A 168 -13.74 22.77 -16.96
C MET A 168 -14.13 24.06 -16.22
N GLY A 169 -13.25 25.07 -16.25
CA GLY A 169 -13.54 26.37 -15.67
C GLY A 169 -14.62 27.09 -16.49
N PHE A 170 -15.79 27.30 -15.91
CA PHE A 170 -16.71 28.31 -16.44
C PHE A 170 -16.21 29.68 -16.00
N SER A 171 -15.52 30.38 -16.91
CA SER A 171 -15.29 31.82 -16.76
C SER A 171 -16.61 32.53 -16.98
N PHE A 172 -17.23 33.04 -15.92
CA PHE A 172 -18.26 34.08 -16.05
C PHE A 172 -17.54 35.40 -16.32
N CYS A 173 -17.82 35.97 -17.49
CA CYS A 173 -17.51 37.35 -17.87
C CYS A 173 -18.48 38.29 -17.13
#